data_AF-A0A2Z4LQV4-F1
#
_entry.id   AF-A0A2Z4LQV4-F1
#
_cell.length_a   1.000
_cell.length_b   1.000
_cell.length_c   1.000
_cell.angle_alpha   90.00
_cell.angle_beta   90.00
_cell.angle_gamma   90.00
#
_symmetry.space_group_name_H-M   'P 1'
#
loop_
_entity.id
_entity.type
_entity.pdbx_description
1 polymer ?
#
loop_
_entity_poly.entity_id
_entity_poly.type
_entity_poly.pdbx_seq_one_letter_code
_entity_poly.pdbx_strand_id
1 'polypeptide(L)' 'MTNDKVLIQWIEDTYGIPEELAKVLDYGIEMLFYLKPDSFEPKEVQEVVSAMRGLIIGLRS' A
#
# COMPACT_ATOMS: atom_id res chain seq x y z
N MET A 1 -13.55 0.49 18.48
CA MET A 1 -13.77 -0.91 18.03
C MET A 1 -14.75 -1.04 16.86
N THR A 2 -15.32 0.05 16.31
CA THR A 2 -16.26 -0.02 15.16
C THR A 2 -15.57 0.15 13.80
N ASN A 3 -14.46 0.91 13.72
CA ASN A 3 -13.83 1.26 12.45
C ASN A 3 -13.02 0.13 11.81
N ASP A 4 -12.32 -0.69 12.58
CA ASP A 4 -11.41 -1.70 12.02
C ASP A 4 -12.19 -2.81 11.28
N LYS A 5 -13.36 -3.18 11.81
CA LYS A 5 -14.25 -4.16 11.16
C LYS A 5 -14.84 -3.62 9.86
N VAL A 6 -15.21 -2.33 9.83
CA VAL A 6 -15.75 -1.69 8.64
C VAL A 6 -14.67 -1.59 7.56
N LEU A 7 -13.43 -1.27 7.94
CA LEU A 7 -12.31 -1.23 7.02
C LEU A 7 -12.02 -2.60 6.41
N ILE A 8 -11.96 -3.65 7.24
CA ILE A 8 -11.76 -5.03 6.75
C ILE A 8 -12.89 -5.42 5.78
N GLN A 9 -14.15 -5.14 6.13
CA GLN A 9 -15.30 -5.41 5.27
C GLN A 9 -15.14 -4.74 3.90
N TRP A 10 -14.74 -3.46 3.85
CA TRP A 10 -14.54 -2.76 2.58
C TRP A 10 -13.39 -3.34 1.76
N ILE A 11 -12.32 -3.79 2.43
CA ILE A 11 -11.18 -4.44 1.77
C ILE A 11 -11.63 -5.77 1.17
N GLU A 12 -12.35 -6.60 1.93
CA GLU A 12 -12.89 -7.88 1.45
C GLU A 12 -13.90 -7.69 0.31
N ASP A 13 -14.81 -6.71 0.42
CA ASP A 13 -15.83 -6.43 -0.60
C ASP A 13 -15.19 -5.95 -1.93
N THR A 14 -14.04 -5.27 -1.87
CA THR A 14 -13.38 -4.68 -3.06
C THR A 14 -12.29 -5.58 -3.64
N TYR A 15 -11.47 -6.19 -2.79
CA TYR A 15 -10.27 -6.94 -3.16
C TYR A 15 -10.39 -8.44 -2.86
N GLY A 16 -11.48 -8.89 -2.24
CA GLY A 16 -11.71 -10.27 -1.85
C GLY A 16 -11.05 -10.63 -0.52
N ILE A 17 -9.73 -10.52 -0.45
CA ILE A 17 -8.95 -10.76 0.77
C ILE A 17 -7.91 -9.65 0.98
N PRO A 18 -7.52 -9.33 2.23
CA PRO A 18 -6.50 -8.32 2.54
C PRO A 18 -5.18 -8.51 1.81
N GLU A 19 -4.78 -9.76 1.53
CA GLU A 19 -3.56 -10.08 0.79
C GLU A 19 -3.57 -9.61 -0.65
N GLU A 20 -4.73 -9.53 -1.31
CA GLU A 20 -4.82 -9.00 -2.68
C GLU A 20 -4.60 -7.48 -2.70
N LEU A 21 -5.11 -6.76 -1.70
CA LEU A 21 -4.78 -5.34 -1.52
C LEU A 21 -3.28 -5.16 -1.26
N ALA A 22 -2.65 -6.03 -0.46
CA ALA A 22 -1.21 -6.00 -0.23
C ALA A 22 -0.41 -6.17 -1.53
N LYS A 23 -0.85 -7.06 -2.44
CA LYS A 23 -0.22 -7.22 -3.77
C LYS A 23 -0.35 -5.97 -4.64
N VAL A 24 -1.52 -5.33 -4.65
CA VAL A 24 -1.74 -4.07 -5.40
C VAL A 24 -0.79 -2.98 -4.90
N LEU A 25 -0.60 -2.88 -3.58
CA LEU A 25 0.33 -1.92 -2.99
C LEU A 25 1.80 -2.24 -3.33
N ASP A 26 2.19 -3.52 -3.38
CA ASP A 26 3.53 -3.93 -3.85
C ASP A 26 3.78 -3.48 -5.31
N TYR A 27 2.80 -3.66 -6.20
CA TYR A 27 2.91 -3.15 -7.58
C TYR A 27 3.01 -1.62 -7.61
N GLY A 28 2.28 -0.92 -6.74
CA GLY A 28 2.40 0.53 -6.59
C GLY A 28 3.82 0.97 -6.19
N ILE A 29 4.47 0.23 -5.27
CA ILE A 29 5.87 0.46 -4.91
C ILE A 29 6.79 0.24 -6.11
N GLU A 30 6.59 -0.84 -6.88
CA GLU A 30 7.37 -1.10 -8.09
C GLU A 30 7.23 0.04 -9.10
N MET A 31 6.02 0.58 -9.28
CA MET A 31 5.78 1.71 -10.17
C MET A 31 6.54 2.98 -9.77
N LEU A 32 6.78 3.20 -8.47
CA LEU A 32 7.55 4.36 -7.99
C LEU A 32 9.02 4.32 -8.45
N PHE A 33 9.56 3.14 -8.79
CA PHE A 33 10.90 3.04 -9.37
C PHE A 33 10.97 3.50 -10.83
N TYR A 34 9.83 3.65 -11.50
CA TYR A 34 9.74 4.12 -12.89
C TYR A 34 9.40 5.62 -12.98
N LEU A 35 9.46 6.36 -11.86
CA LEU A 35 9.29 7.80 -11.87
C LEU A 35 10.37 8.45 -12.75
N LYS A 36 9.97 9.47 -13.50
CA LYS A 36 10.90 10.23 -14.34
C LYS A 36 11.95 10.90 -13.43
N PRO A 37 13.24 10.91 -13.83
CA PRO A 37 14.28 11.62 -13.10
C PRO A 37 13.88 13.07 -12.80
N ASP A 38 14.24 13.56 -11.61
CA ASP A 38 13.94 14.91 -11.10
C ASP A 38 12.44 15.26 -10.95
N SER A 39 11.55 14.26 -10.94
CA SER A 39 10.12 14.51 -10.68
C SER A 39 9.81 14.67 -9.20
N PHE A 40 10.57 13.99 -8.33
CA PHE A 40 10.42 13.97 -6.88
C PHE A 40 11.79 13.84 -6.23
N GLU A 41 11.92 14.35 -5.01
CA GLU A 41 13.13 14.13 -4.23
C GLU A 41 13.21 12.67 -3.78
N PRO A 42 14.41 12.03 -3.80
CA PRO A 42 14.56 10.64 -3.38
C PRO A 42 14.01 10.37 -1.97
N LYS A 43 14.09 11.37 -1.08
CA LYS A 43 13.56 11.28 0.29
C LYS A 43 12.03 11.14 0.32
N GLU A 44 11.33 11.90 -0.51
CA GLU A 44 9.85 11.87 -0.58
C GLU A 44 9.37 10.50 -1.07
N VAL A 45 10.03 9.95 -2.09
CA VAL A 45 9.73 8.61 -2.61
C VAL A 45 10.00 7.54 -1.54
N GLN A 46 11.10 7.65 -0.80
CA GLN A 46 11.43 6.71 0.28
C GLN A 46 10.41 6.75 1.42
N GLU A 47 9.93 7.94 1.82
CA GLU A 47 8.91 8.08 2.86
C GLU A 47 7.59 7.41 2.44
N VAL A 48 7.16 7.59 1.18
CA VAL A 48 5.96 6.94 0.62
C VAL A 48 6.13 5.41 0.58
N VAL A 49 7.26 4.92 0.07
CA VAL A 49 7.56 3.48 0.03
C VAL A 49 7.55 2.87 1.43
N SER A 50 8.13 3.56 2.42
CA SER A 50 8.15 3.12 3.82
C SER A 50 6.74 3.01 4.41
N ALA A 51 5.90 4.03 4.20
CA ALA A 51 4.51 4.02 4.64
C ALA A 51 3.70 2.89 3.99
N MET A 52 3.84 2.70 2.66
CA MET A 52 3.18 1.61 1.93
C MET A 52 3.62 0.23 2.44
N ARG A 53 4.92 0.02 2.71
CA ARG A 53 5.42 -1.23 3.29
C ARG A 53 4.82 -1.49 4.67
N GLY A 54 4.66 -0.46 5.50
CA GLY A 54 3.98 -0.59 6.80
C GLY A 54 2.55 -1.12 6.66
N LEU A 55 1.80 -0.60 5.68
CA LEU A 55 0.45 -1.08 5.38
C LEU A 55 0.44 -2.52 4.87
N ILE A 56 1.34 -2.87 3.95
CA ILE A 56 1.48 -4.22 3.40
C ILE A 56 1.75 -5.25 4.50
N ILE A 57 2.63 -4.92 5.45
CA ILE A 57 2.91 -5.80 6.59
C ILE A 57 1.65 -6.01 7.44
N GLY A 58 0.89 -4.95 7.73
CA GLY A 58 -0.35 -5.05 8.49
C GLY A 58 -1.51 -5.73 7.76
N LEU A 59 -1.48 -5.80 6.42
CA LEU A 59 -2.48 -6.52 5.62
C LEU A 59 -2.15 -8.01 5.44
N ARG A 60 -0.91 -8.41 5.71
CA ARG A 60 -0.43 -9.80 5.61
C ARG A 60 -0.39 -10.53 6.95
N SER A 61 -0.75 -9.85 8.04
CA SER A 61 -0.64 -10.32 9.43
C SER A 61 -1.91 -10.97 9.96
#